data_AF-A0A432RMU2-F1
#
_entry.id   AF-A0A432RMU2-F1
#
_cell.length_a   1.000
_cell.length_b   1.000
_cell.length_c   1.000
_cell.angle_alpha   90.00
_cell.angle_beta   90.00
_cell.angle_gamma   90.00
#
_symmetry.space_group_name_H-M   'P 1'
#
loop_
_entity.id
_entity.type
_entity.pdbx_description
1 polymer ?
#
loop_
_entity_poly.entity_id
_entity_poly.type
_entity_poly.pdbx_seq_one_letter_code
_entity_poly.pdbx_strand_id
1 'polypeptide(L)'
;MAVLREALLAREKRLEALVAERGQDECMYMEGPALVWELQSPIQEKLTIVPYMLSFPGIMMKRWHADERKWKELEQDAGLPLLSWAQTCPILAEVVSFLPEEVSSMASSVRYLQISMLNRCMTIPAFNQLCESDFNLAWLFLGCADQAQLSKEQIEQWLTRSRVDLLEWVTGHREKWVLKWLRNVQLSVGDVHEWRRLKNWASDLQQAVYLSGFKGANVAFLQAMILKDMAIDIRSWQNDLAELYNMSPLHRRQRLADIKALSEDIQRLGNALGIHATGHFLGVNSYQGLLKRHEKWMKRLNKVVPVQNDAQGVFPKPPLNGNERIEPIRTLYDLHHEGKLMQHCVASYREEVMAGKSYIYRYAGVQRATVELRCTDGVWGIAQVKGQNNEEATAETMSAIRAWFDQYEYSQYAYLTRRRALLAHPNDVFFPLPPIVTQPPFRAIETEQTFAQDQRFMNGHIMSTPAQIHAGERYVYFIDDPDVERVVEFERQSDGHWEMVNMVRRDGTHRQQDAHDLDALLAMSDTAFDWSMFE
;
A
#
# COMPACT_ATOMS: atom_id res chain seq x y z
N MET A 1 40.93 11.30 -31.16
CA MET A 1 39.96 12.21 -31.84
C MET A 1 39.40 11.63 -33.14
N ALA A 2 40.22 11.27 -34.13
CA ALA A 2 39.71 10.71 -35.40
C ALA A 2 38.89 9.41 -35.22
N VAL A 3 39.42 8.44 -34.49
CA VAL A 3 38.74 7.17 -34.17
C VAL A 3 37.37 7.40 -33.50
N LEU A 4 37.29 8.37 -32.59
CA LEU A 4 36.04 8.69 -31.89
C LEU A 4 35.02 9.38 -32.81
N ARG A 5 35.46 10.26 -33.73
CA ARG A 5 34.57 10.83 -34.75
C ARG A 5 34.01 9.77 -35.68
N GLU A 6 34.84 8.82 -36.10
CA GLU A 6 34.42 7.71 -36.95
C GLU A 6 33.40 6.82 -36.23
N ALA A 7 33.62 6.51 -34.95
CA ALA A 7 32.67 5.77 -34.12
C ALA A 7 31.32 6.51 -33.97
N LEU A 8 31.34 7.84 -33.78
CA LEU A 8 30.12 8.65 -33.70
C LEU A 8 29.34 8.71 -35.04
N LEU A 9 30.05 8.82 -36.17
CA LEU A 9 29.41 8.77 -37.50
C LEU A 9 28.84 7.39 -37.81
N ALA A 10 29.53 6.32 -37.41
CA ALA A 10 29.03 4.95 -37.56
C ALA A 10 27.76 4.73 -36.73
N ARG A 11 27.72 5.27 -35.51
CA ARG A 11 26.52 5.30 -34.66
C ARG A 11 25.36 6.01 -35.32
N GLU A 12 25.57 7.24 -35.79
CA GLU A 12 24.51 8.05 -36.40
C GLU A 12 23.88 7.30 -37.57
N LYS A 13 24.70 6.71 -38.45
CA LYS A 13 24.22 5.86 -39.56
C LYS A 13 23.45 4.64 -39.07
N ARG A 14 23.90 3.98 -38.00
CA ARG A 14 23.22 2.82 -37.43
C ARG A 14 21.88 3.21 -36.80
N LEU A 15 21.84 4.34 -36.10
CA LEU A 15 20.62 4.87 -35.49
C LEU A 15 19.61 5.28 -36.57
N GLU A 16 20.04 5.95 -37.63
CA GLU A 16 19.22 6.26 -38.81
C GLU A 16 18.63 4.99 -39.43
N ALA A 17 19.43 3.93 -39.59
CA ALA A 17 18.97 2.66 -40.13
C ALA A 17 17.93 1.98 -39.22
N LEU A 18 18.17 1.96 -37.89
CA LEU A 18 17.23 1.38 -36.93
C LEU A 18 15.91 2.15 -36.88
N VAL A 19 15.97 3.48 -36.91
CA VAL A 19 14.79 4.36 -36.96
C VAL A 19 14.02 4.16 -38.28
N ALA A 20 14.71 4.00 -39.41
CA ALA A 20 14.05 3.70 -40.68
C ALA A 20 13.35 2.32 -40.68
N GLU A 21 13.92 1.33 -39.99
CA GLU A 21 13.35 -0.02 -39.87
C GLU A 21 12.17 -0.08 -38.89
N ARG A 22 12.26 0.61 -37.74
CA ARG A 22 11.37 0.38 -36.57
C ARG A 22 10.73 1.64 -35.99
N GLY A 23 11.15 2.82 -36.42
CA GLY A 23 10.76 4.09 -35.81
C GLY A 23 9.25 4.36 -35.84
N GLN A 24 8.53 3.86 -36.86
CA GLN A 24 7.07 3.99 -36.93
C GLN A 24 6.35 3.25 -35.80
N ASP A 25 6.80 2.03 -35.48
CA ASP A 25 6.21 1.22 -34.42
C ASP A 25 6.55 1.79 -33.02
N GLU A 26 7.71 2.44 -32.89
CA GLU A 26 8.21 3.00 -31.62
C GLU A 26 7.92 4.50 -31.44
N CYS A 27 7.21 5.13 -32.38
CA CYS A 27 6.96 6.58 -32.41
C CYS A 27 8.24 7.43 -32.33
N MET A 28 9.30 6.98 -33.00
CA MET A 28 10.61 7.63 -33.03
C MET A 28 11.02 7.99 -34.45
N TYR A 29 11.64 9.15 -34.62
CA TYR A 29 12.21 9.59 -35.90
C TYR A 29 13.46 10.45 -35.69
N MET A 30 14.29 10.62 -36.72
CA MET A 30 15.48 11.47 -36.66
C MET A 30 15.16 12.90 -37.09
N GLU A 31 15.64 13.89 -36.34
CA GLU A 31 15.66 15.31 -36.72
C GLU A 31 17.11 15.81 -36.65
N GLY A 32 17.84 15.67 -37.76
CA GLY A 32 19.30 15.86 -37.78
C GLY A 32 19.99 14.78 -36.91
N PRO A 33 20.93 15.15 -36.01
CA PRO A 33 21.58 14.18 -35.11
C PRO A 33 20.72 13.82 -33.89
N ALA A 34 19.56 14.44 -33.71
CA ALA A 34 18.68 14.20 -32.57
C ALA A 34 17.67 13.09 -32.89
N LEU A 35 17.50 12.18 -31.93
CA LEU A 35 16.39 11.23 -31.94
C LEU A 35 15.16 11.94 -31.35
N VAL A 36 14.12 12.12 -32.14
CA VAL A 36 12.82 12.57 -31.64
C VAL A 36 12.00 11.36 -31.22
N TRP A 37 11.42 11.42 -30.03
CA TRP A 37 10.51 10.45 -29.48
C TRP A 37 9.17 11.13 -29.17
N GLU A 38 8.11 10.68 -29.85
CA GLU A 38 6.74 11.08 -29.57
C GLU A 38 6.07 10.07 -28.63
N LEU A 39 5.99 10.42 -27.35
CA LEU A 39 5.23 9.67 -26.36
C LEU A 39 3.74 9.92 -26.61
N GLN A 40 2.98 8.86 -26.86
CA GLN A 40 1.55 8.95 -27.19
C GLN A 40 0.63 8.71 -25.97
N SER A 41 1.09 7.93 -24.98
CA SER A 41 0.32 7.56 -23.79
C SER A 41 1.25 7.06 -22.66
N PRO A 42 0.97 7.35 -21.37
CA PRO A 42 -0.15 8.16 -20.87
C PRO A 42 0.08 9.68 -21.01
N ILE A 43 1.30 10.09 -21.37
CA ILE A 43 1.68 11.49 -21.52
C ILE A 43 1.91 11.75 -23.02
N GLN A 44 1.19 12.72 -23.59
CA GLN A 44 1.45 13.21 -24.94
C GLN A 44 2.59 14.22 -24.91
N GLU A 45 3.81 13.75 -25.11
CA GLU A 45 5.01 14.57 -25.09
C GLU A 45 5.91 14.26 -26.29
N LYS A 46 6.55 15.30 -26.84
CA LYS A 46 7.64 15.12 -27.80
C LYS A 46 8.96 15.49 -27.16
N LEU A 47 9.92 14.59 -27.26
CA LEU A 47 11.23 14.72 -26.66
C LEU A 47 12.30 14.53 -27.73
N THR A 48 13.28 15.42 -27.79
CA THR A 48 14.53 15.13 -28.51
C THR A 48 15.54 14.60 -27.53
N ILE A 49 16.11 13.44 -27.84
CA ILE A 49 17.29 12.87 -27.20
C ILE A 49 18.46 13.10 -28.15
N VAL A 50 19.41 13.94 -27.73
CA VAL A 50 20.68 14.08 -28.42
C VAL A 50 21.66 13.12 -27.74
N PRO A 51 22.07 12.03 -28.42
CA PRO A 51 22.99 11.05 -27.84
C PRO A 51 24.34 11.69 -27.52
N TYR A 52 25.13 11.02 -26.68
CA TYR A 52 26.46 11.47 -26.25
C TYR A 52 27.26 12.13 -27.39
N MET A 53 27.70 13.37 -27.18
CA MET A 53 28.53 14.13 -28.12
C MET A 53 29.87 14.47 -27.49
N LEU A 54 30.91 14.54 -28.34
CA LEU A 54 32.25 14.97 -27.93
C LEU A 54 32.28 16.36 -27.26
N SER A 55 31.38 17.26 -27.66
CA SER A 55 31.24 18.61 -27.11
C SER A 55 30.39 18.67 -25.85
N PHE A 56 29.61 17.62 -25.55
CA PHE A 56 28.70 17.56 -24.41
C PHE A 56 28.71 16.13 -23.84
N PRO A 57 29.55 15.87 -22.82
CA PRO A 57 29.56 14.56 -22.17
C PRO A 57 28.26 14.36 -21.40
N GLY A 58 27.29 13.69 -22.01
CA GLY A 58 25.95 13.55 -21.45
C GLY A 58 24.90 13.20 -22.50
N ILE A 59 23.67 12.99 -22.03
CA ILE A 59 22.46 12.87 -22.84
C ILE A 59 21.72 14.20 -22.69
N MET A 60 21.68 14.99 -23.76
CA MET A 60 20.90 16.22 -23.76
C MET A 60 19.47 15.88 -24.15
N MET A 61 18.52 16.26 -23.31
CA MET A 61 17.10 16.11 -23.60
C MET A 61 16.45 17.47 -23.74
N LYS A 62 15.58 17.60 -24.73
CA LYS A 62 14.74 18.80 -24.91
C LYS A 62 13.29 18.37 -25.05
N ARG A 63 12.39 19.18 -24.50
CA ARG A 63 10.95 19.01 -24.64
C ARG A 63 10.42 20.00 -25.67
N TRP A 64 9.49 19.53 -26.50
CA TRP A 64 8.79 20.38 -27.44
C TRP A 64 7.75 21.23 -26.70
N HIS A 65 7.83 22.55 -26.83
CA HIS A 65 6.77 23.45 -26.36
C HIS A 65 5.89 23.86 -27.54
N ALA A 66 4.67 23.32 -27.58
CA ALA A 66 3.73 23.56 -28.69
C ALA A 66 3.41 25.05 -28.89
N ASP A 67 3.20 25.78 -27.80
CA ASP A 67 2.85 27.21 -27.83
C ASP A 67 3.95 28.07 -28.46
N GLU A 68 5.21 27.72 -28.19
CA GLU A 68 6.38 28.47 -28.66
C GLU A 68 7.00 27.89 -29.94
N ARG A 69 6.49 26.73 -30.39
CA ARG A 69 7.00 25.96 -31.53
C ARG A 69 8.53 25.79 -31.50
N LYS A 70 9.08 25.50 -30.32
CA LYS A 70 10.52 25.34 -30.13
C LYS A 70 10.87 24.26 -29.12
N TRP A 71 12.04 23.68 -29.30
CA TRP A 71 12.68 22.78 -28.35
C TRP A 71 13.25 23.58 -27.18
N LYS A 72 12.87 23.24 -25.94
CA LYS A 72 13.52 23.76 -24.72
C LYS A 72 14.29 22.66 -24.02
N GLU A 73 15.52 22.95 -23.65
CA GLU A 73 16.33 22.03 -22.84
C GLU A 73 15.62 21.73 -21.52
N LEU A 74 15.61 20.45 -21.16
CA LEU A 74 15.09 20.01 -19.88
C LEU A 74 16.19 20.21 -18.84
N GLU A 75 16.01 21.22 -17.98
CA GLU A 75 16.90 21.44 -16.83
C GLU A 75 16.72 20.36 -15.75
N GLN A 76 15.53 19.75 -15.72
CA GLN A 76 15.13 18.69 -14.80
C GLN A 76 15.03 17.34 -15.51
N ASP A 77 15.05 16.25 -14.73
CA ASP A 77 14.87 14.92 -15.28
C ASP A 77 13.49 14.75 -15.94
N ALA A 78 13.45 14.13 -17.12
CA ALA A 78 12.20 13.82 -17.79
C ALA A 78 11.39 12.69 -17.09
N GLY A 79 11.94 12.06 -16.06
CA GLY A 79 11.34 10.92 -15.36
C GLY A 79 11.42 9.62 -16.17
N LEU A 80 12.28 9.56 -17.19
CA LEU A 80 12.34 8.43 -18.11
C LEU A 80 13.42 7.44 -17.68
N PRO A 81 13.06 6.16 -17.48
CA PRO A 81 14.03 5.12 -17.16
C PRO A 81 14.71 4.61 -18.44
N LEU A 82 15.47 5.50 -19.11
CA LEU A 82 16.10 5.29 -20.40
C LEU A 82 16.83 3.95 -20.54
N LEU A 83 17.63 3.55 -19.53
CA LEU A 83 18.36 2.28 -19.54
C LEU A 83 17.44 1.07 -19.40
N SER A 84 16.33 1.20 -18.66
CA SER A 84 15.33 0.11 -18.58
C SER A 84 14.63 -0.08 -19.93
N TRP A 85 14.28 1.02 -20.60
CA TRP A 85 13.63 0.97 -21.90
C TRP A 85 14.56 0.49 -23.02
N ALA A 86 15.84 0.82 -22.94
CA ALA A 86 16.87 0.31 -23.85
C ALA A 86 16.99 -1.23 -23.84
N GLN A 87 16.52 -1.93 -22.81
CA GLN A 87 16.50 -3.40 -22.77
C GLN A 87 15.47 -4.00 -23.74
N THR A 88 14.44 -3.23 -24.10
CA THR A 88 13.33 -3.68 -24.95
C THR A 88 13.22 -2.91 -26.26
N CYS A 89 13.89 -1.76 -26.39
CA CYS A 89 13.86 -0.89 -27.56
C CYS A 89 15.25 -0.82 -28.20
N PRO A 90 15.47 -1.40 -29.39
CA PRO A 90 16.77 -1.39 -30.07
C PRO A 90 17.28 0.01 -30.42
N ILE A 91 16.39 0.96 -30.72
CA ILE A 91 16.77 2.35 -31.02
C ILE A 91 17.40 2.98 -29.77
N LEU A 92 16.76 2.84 -28.61
CA LEU A 92 17.32 3.33 -27.34
C LEU A 92 18.55 2.53 -26.89
N ALA A 93 18.61 1.23 -27.18
CA ALA A 93 19.80 0.41 -26.95
C ALA A 93 21.02 1.00 -27.67
N GLU A 94 20.85 1.43 -28.92
CA GLU A 94 21.91 2.09 -29.68
C GLU A 94 22.29 3.44 -29.06
N VAL A 95 21.32 4.24 -28.59
CA VAL A 95 21.57 5.53 -27.90
C VAL A 95 22.44 5.32 -26.66
N VAL A 96 22.13 4.32 -25.82
CA VAL A 96 22.83 4.09 -24.55
C VAL A 96 24.13 3.32 -24.70
N SER A 97 24.38 2.65 -25.84
CA SER A 97 25.59 1.82 -26.05
C SER A 97 26.92 2.60 -26.01
N PHE A 98 26.85 3.93 -26.08
CA PHE A 98 28.01 4.83 -26.03
C PHE A 98 28.29 5.38 -24.63
N LEU A 99 27.42 5.09 -23.67
CA LEU A 99 27.63 5.48 -22.28
C LEU A 99 28.73 4.60 -21.66
N PRO A 100 29.64 5.17 -20.85
CA PRO A 100 30.60 4.38 -20.10
C PRO A 100 29.91 3.28 -19.29
N GLU A 101 30.40 2.05 -19.37
CA GLU A 101 29.80 0.88 -18.70
C GLU A 101 29.66 1.10 -17.18
N GLU A 102 30.67 1.70 -16.55
CA GLU A 102 30.67 2.04 -15.12
C GLU A 102 29.51 2.97 -14.75
N VAL A 103 29.26 4.00 -15.56
CA VAL A 103 28.19 4.99 -15.33
C VAL A 103 26.81 4.38 -15.60
N SER A 104 26.69 3.59 -16.66
CA SER A 104 25.45 2.87 -17.01
C SER A 104 25.08 1.85 -15.94
N SER A 105 26.05 1.07 -15.47
CA SER A 105 25.85 0.08 -14.41
C SER A 105 25.35 0.73 -13.13
N MET A 106 25.96 1.84 -12.73
CA MET A 106 25.54 2.63 -11.58
C MET A 106 24.12 3.18 -11.72
N ALA A 107 23.81 3.87 -12.83
CA ALA A 107 22.50 4.46 -13.07
C ALA A 107 21.40 3.41 -13.31
N SER A 108 21.74 2.18 -13.70
CA SER A 108 20.78 1.10 -13.89
C SER A 108 20.05 0.69 -12.59
N SER A 109 20.61 1.06 -11.44
CA SER A 109 20.03 0.81 -10.11
C SER A 109 18.82 1.70 -9.80
N VAL A 110 18.57 2.75 -10.58
CA VAL A 110 17.46 3.70 -10.40
C VAL A 110 16.68 3.91 -11.68
N ARG A 111 15.37 4.12 -11.55
CA ARG A 111 14.47 4.54 -12.64
C ARG A 111 14.13 6.03 -12.55
N TYR A 112 13.95 6.53 -11.34
CA TYR A 112 13.69 7.94 -11.09
C TYR A 112 15.00 8.72 -11.08
N LEU A 113 15.06 9.83 -11.82
CA LEU A 113 16.25 10.65 -12.02
C LEU A 113 17.40 9.95 -12.78
N GLN A 114 17.08 8.93 -13.59
CA GLN A 114 18.11 8.11 -14.23
C GLN A 114 18.96 8.91 -15.22
N ILE A 115 18.36 9.79 -16.01
CA ILE A 115 19.08 10.62 -17.00
C ILE A 115 19.94 11.66 -16.27
N SER A 116 19.41 12.27 -15.22
CA SER A 116 20.13 13.22 -14.38
C SER A 116 21.32 12.55 -13.70
N MET A 117 21.14 11.32 -13.19
CA MET A 117 22.23 10.52 -12.63
C MET A 117 23.32 10.28 -13.67
N LEU A 118 22.96 9.80 -14.87
CA LEU A 118 23.88 9.60 -15.99
C LEU A 118 24.67 10.88 -16.32
N ASN A 119 23.96 11.99 -16.51
CA ASN A 119 24.54 13.27 -16.88
C ASN A 119 25.48 13.82 -15.79
N ARG A 120 25.09 13.75 -14.53
CA ARG A 120 25.91 14.25 -13.42
C ARG A 120 27.14 13.38 -13.19
N CYS A 121 27.04 12.06 -13.32
CA CYS A 121 28.21 11.18 -13.24
C CYS A 121 29.21 11.44 -14.38
N MET A 122 28.74 11.71 -15.60
CA MET A 122 29.61 12.03 -16.74
C MET A 122 30.24 13.42 -16.67
N THR A 123 29.55 14.40 -16.08
CA THR A 123 29.98 15.80 -16.10
C THR A 123 30.65 16.30 -14.83
N ILE A 124 30.39 15.66 -13.67
CA ILE A 124 30.86 16.12 -12.36
C ILE A 124 31.59 14.96 -11.65
N PRO A 125 32.94 14.93 -11.68
CA PRO A 125 33.72 13.84 -11.07
C PRO A 125 33.42 13.62 -9.58
N ALA A 126 33.17 14.69 -8.82
CA ALA A 126 32.81 14.61 -7.40
C ALA A 126 31.46 13.89 -7.17
N PHE A 127 30.50 14.05 -8.10
CA PHE A 127 29.22 13.34 -8.03
C PHE A 127 29.40 11.85 -8.34
N ASN A 128 30.20 11.52 -9.37
CA ASN A 128 30.52 10.12 -9.68
C ASN A 128 31.16 9.41 -8.47
N GLN A 129 32.12 10.06 -7.81
CA GLN A 129 32.73 9.56 -6.58
C GLN A 129 31.72 9.39 -5.43
N LEU A 130 30.75 10.31 -5.30
CA LEU A 130 29.68 10.20 -4.32
C LEU A 130 28.81 8.98 -4.60
N CYS A 131 28.45 8.73 -5.86
CA CYS A 131 27.66 7.55 -6.23
C CYS A 131 28.40 6.23 -5.97
N GLU A 132 29.70 6.17 -6.23
CA GLU A 132 30.52 4.97 -5.96
C GLU A 132 30.61 4.64 -4.46
N SER A 133 30.61 5.66 -3.60
CA SER A 133 30.82 5.50 -2.16
C SER A 133 29.52 5.48 -1.33
N ASP A 134 28.50 6.21 -1.78
CA ASP A 134 27.28 6.52 -1.05
C ASP A 134 26.09 6.69 -2.02
N PHE A 135 25.85 5.69 -2.87
CA PHE A 135 24.82 5.73 -3.94
C PHE A 135 23.46 6.30 -3.49
N ASN A 136 22.89 5.79 -2.41
CA ASN A 136 21.58 6.25 -1.93
C ASN A 136 21.61 7.71 -1.46
N LEU A 137 22.71 8.20 -0.87
CA LEU A 137 22.86 9.61 -0.55
C LEU A 137 22.95 10.46 -1.82
N ALA A 138 23.71 10.00 -2.83
CA ALA A 138 23.82 10.69 -4.10
C ALA A 138 22.45 10.85 -4.79
N TRP A 139 21.65 9.77 -4.78
CA TRP A 139 20.31 9.75 -5.35
C TRP A 139 19.32 10.65 -4.59
N LEU A 140 19.37 10.59 -3.26
CA LEU A 140 18.57 11.47 -2.40
C LEU A 140 18.93 12.95 -2.59
N PHE A 141 20.24 13.26 -2.65
CA PHE A 141 20.76 14.60 -2.92
C PHE A 141 20.31 15.10 -4.30
N LEU A 142 20.45 14.28 -5.33
CA LEU A 142 20.05 14.65 -6.70
C LEU A 142 18.56 14.99 -6.78
N GLY A 143 17.69 14.20 -6.14
CA GLY A 143 16.26 14.48 -6.15
C GLY A 143 15.86 15.73 -5.35
N CYS A 144 16.55 16.01 -4.24
CA CYS A 144 16.33 17.28 -3.53
C CYS A 144 16.87 18.47 -4.34
N ALA A 145 17.94 18.28 -5.13
CA ALA A 145 18.53 19.33 -5.95
C ALA A 145 17.64 19.68 -7.14
N ASP A 146 17.04 18.66 -7.75
CA ASP A 146 16.05 18.80 -8.81
C ASP A 146 14.78 19.52 -8.31
N GLN A 147 14.27 19.13 -7.13
CA GLN A 147 13.14 19.81 -6.46
C GLN A 147 13.45 21.27 -6.12
N ALA A 148 14.67 21.56 -5.68
CA ALA A 148 15.11 22.92 -5.34
C ALA A 148 15.61 23.72 -6.57
N GLN A 149 15.55 23.14 -7.77
CA GLN A 149 15.99 23.75 -9.03
C GLN A 149 17.44 24.29 -8.95
N LEU A 150 18.34 23.51 -8.35
CA LEU A 150 19.74 23.91 -8.24
C LEU A 150 20.43 23.90 -9.60
N SER A 151 21.15 24.99 -9.90
CA SER A 151 22.03 25.06 -11.07
C SER A 151 23.18 24.06 -10.97
N LYS A 152 23.86 23.80 -12.09
CA LYS A 152 25.04 22.93 -12.13
C LYS A 152 26.12 23.41 -11.17
N GLU A 153 26.41 24.71 -11.15
CA GLU A 153 27.43 25.33 -10.29
C GLU A 153 27.07 25.20 -8.81
N GLN A 154 25.78 25.32 -8.46
CA GLN A 154 25.31 25.12 -7.10
C GLN A 154 25.46 23.66 -6.66
N ILE A 155 25.16 22.70 -7.53
CA ILE A 155 25.38 21.26 -7.29
C ILE A 155 26.87 21.00 -7.06
N GLU A 156 27.76 21.52 -7.91
CA GLU A 156 29.22 21.39 -7.75
C GLU A 156 29.70 21.98 -6.43
N GLN A 157 29.18 23.14 -6.03
CA GLN A 157 29.49 23.77 -4.75
C GLN A 157 29.04 22.93 -3.55
N TRP A 158 27.87 22.28 -3.63
CA TRP A 158 27.41 21.38 -2.57
C TRP A 158 28.29 20.13 -2.45
N LEU A 159 28.76 19.60 -3.58
CA LEU A 159 29.62 18.43 -3.61
C LEU A 159 31.03 18.68 -3.05
N THR A 160 31.45 19.93 -2.83
CA THR A 160 32.68 20.24 -2.08
C THR A 160 32.51 20.12 -0.56
N ARG A 161 31.27 20.00 -0.06
CA ARG A 161 30.98 19.87 1.37
C ARG A 161 31.17 18.44 1.86
N SER A 162 31.13 18.25 3.17
CA SER A 162 31.22 16.90 3.73
C SER A 162 29.94 16.11 3.44
N ARG A 163 30.03 14.77 3.39
CA ARG A 163 28.86 13.89 3.25
C ARG A 163 27.82 14.07 4.36
N VAL A 164 28.26 14.50 5.55
CA VAL A 164 27.37 14.79 6.68
C VAL A 164 26.57 16.07 6.42
N ASP A 165 27.15 17.06 5.76
CA ASP A 165 26.43 18.29 5.39
C ASP A 165 25.44 18.03 4.24
N LEU A 166 25.78 17.12 3.31
CA LEU A 166 24.83 16.64 2.30
C LEU A 166 23.68 15.87 2.94
N LEU A 167 23.96 14.98 3.91
CA LEU A 167 22.93 14.27 4.67
C LEU A 167 22.00 15.25 5.39
N GLU A 168 22.56 16.24 6.09
CA GLU A 168 21.81 17.27 6.80
C GLU A 168 20.85 18.01 5.88
N TRP A 169 21.32 18.34 4.69
CA TRP A 169 20.49 19.05 3.73
C TRP A 169 19.34 18.20 3.19
N VAL A 170 19.56 16.90 2.95
CA VAL A 170 18.51 16.02 2.41
C VAL A 170 17.52 15.58 3.49
N THR A 171 18.00 15.28 4.70
CA THR A 171 17.21 14.59 5.73
C THR A 171 16.97 15.43 6.98
N GLY A 172 17.61 16.59 7.12
CA GLY A 172 17.57 17.42 8.32
C GLY A 172 18.46 16.95 9.46
N HIS A 173 19.28 15.92 9.25
CA HIS A 173 19.99 15.17 10.30
C HIS A 173 21.48 14.98 9.98
N ARG A 174 22.35 14.97 11.00
CA ARG A 174 23.83 14.90 10.86
C ARG A 174 24.44 13.57 11.30
N GLU A 175 23.61 12.59 11.62
CA GLU A 175 23.97 11.36 12.27
C GLU A 175 24.73 10.43 11.31
N LYS A 176 26.02 10.20 11.58
CA LYS A 176 26.88 9.32 10.75
C LYS A 176 26.35 7.89 10.62
N TRP A 177 25.54 7.41 11.58
CA TRP A 177 24.95 6.08 11.48
C TRP A 177 23.84 6.02 10.42
N VAL A 178 23.16 7.14 10.12
CA VAL A 178 22.18 7.23 9.03
C VAL A 178 22.87 7.08 7.68
N LEU A 179 24.06 7.68 7.49
CA LEU A 179 24.90 7.43 6.30
C LEU A 179 25.23 5.94 6.15
N LYS A 180 25.67 5.30 7.25
CA LYS A 180 25.98 3.87 7.24
C LYS A 180 24.73 3.03 6.93
N TRP A 181 23.57 3.42 7.43
CA TRP A 181 22.31 2.76 7.14
C TRP A 181 21.93 2.91 5.67
N LEU A 182 21.95 4.13 5.10
CA LEU A 182 21.68 4.39 3.69
C LEU A 182 22.57 3.55 2.77
N ARG A 183 23.85 3.36 3.09
CA ARG A 183 24.75 2.46 2.32
C ARG A 183 24.32 0.99 2.30
N ASN A 184 23.63 0.53 3.35
CA ASN A 184 23.23 -0.86 3.51
C ASN A 184 21.82 -1.15 2.98
N VAL A 185 21.02 -0.12 2.68
CA VAL A 185 19.68 -0.30 2.10
C VAL A 185 19.81 -0.56 0.60
N GLN A 186 19.20 -1.64 0.14
CA GLN A 186 19.13 -1.96 -1.28
C GLN A 186 17.88 -1.31 -1.90
N LEU A 187 18.00 -0.78 -3.11
CA LEU A 187 16.81 -0.38 -3.88
C LEU A 187 16.13 -1.64 -4.43
N SER A 188 14.81 -1.63 -4.55
CA SER A 188 14.10 -2.75 -5.21
C SER A 188 13.92 -2.45 -6.69
N VAL A 189 13.52 -1.21 -7.01
CA VAL A 189 13.30 -0.72 -8.37
C VAL A 189 13.97 0.65 -8.59
N GLY A 190 14.13 1.44 -7.53
CA GLY A 190 14.67 2.79 -7.59
C GLY A 190 13.72 3.77 -8.30
N ASP A 191 12.41 3.62 -8.08
CA ASP A 191 11.40 4.55 -8.59
C ASP A 191 11.19 5.77 -7.68
N VAL A 192 10.30 6.67 -8.09
CA VAL A 192 10.00 7.90 -7.34
C VAL A 192 9.40 7.61 -5.96
N HIS A 193 8.66 6.51 -5.80
CA HIS A 193 8.06 6.13 -4.54
C HIS A 193 9.12 5.60 -3.56
N GLU A 194 10.09 4.83 -4.04
CA GLU A 194 11.23 4.38 -3.23
C GLU A 194 12.11 5.56 -2.80
N TRP A 195 12.34 6.52 -3.69
CA TRP A 195 13.06 7.75 -3.37
C TRP A 195 12.37 8.53 -2.25
N ARG A 196 11.06 8.79 -2.38
CA ARG A 196 10.26 9.49 -1.35
C ARG A 196 10.28 8.74 -0.02
N ARG A 197 10.10 7.41 -0.05
CA ARG A 197 10.15 6.58 1.15
C ARG A 197 11.50 6.67 1.86
N LEU A 198 12.61 6.52 1.13
CA LEU A 198 13.94 6.64 1.72
C LEU A 198 14.19 8.04 2.30
N LYS A 199 13.77 9.10 1.60
CA LYS A 199 13.87 10.48 2.10
C LYS A 199 13.10 10.62 3.42
N ASN A 200 11.85 10.19 3.46
CA ASN A 200 11.00 10.30 4.64
C ASN A 200 11.54 9.49 5.81
N TRP A 201 11.93 8.23 5.56
CA TRP A 201 12.49 7.37 6.60
C TRP A 201 13.82 7.90 7.14
N ALA A 202 14.67 8.46 6.29
CA ALA A 202 15.92 9.07 6.75
C ALA A 202 15.71 10.38 7.52
N SER A 203 14.57 11.05 7.28
CA SER A 203 14.17 12.27 7.98
C SER A 203 13.47 12.00 9.32
N ASP A 204 12.98 10.77 9.55
CA ASP A 204 12.47 10.30 10.83
C ASP A 204 13.51 9.39 11.51
N LEU A 205 14.25 9.93 12.49
CA LEU A 205 15.28 9.18 13.19
C LEU A 205 14.75 7.94 13.92
N GLN A 206 13.52 7.96 14.45
CA GLN A 206 12.97 6.79 15.15
C GLN A 206 12.71 5.66 14.15
N GLN A 207 12.13 6.01 13.01
CA GLN A 207 11.90 5.06 11.92
C GLN A 207 13.22 4.54 11.34
N ALA A 208 14.20 5.41 11.06
CA ALA A 208 15.52 4.99 10.59
C ALA A 208 16.24 4.07 11.59
N VAL A 209 16.16 4.33 12.90
CA VAL A 209 16.73 3.45 13.95
C VAL A 209 16.07 2.09 13.88
N TYR A 210 14.73 2.03 13.78
CA TYR A 210 14.01 0.77 13.63
C TYR A 210 14.46 0.00 12.39
N LEU A 211 14.44 0.65 11.23
CA LEU A 211 14.79 0.03 9.94
C LEU A 211 16.25 -0.39 9.84
N SER A 212 17.16 0.28 10.56
CA SER A 212 18.60 -0.05 10.57
C SER A 212 18.92 -1.45 11.12
N GLY A 213 17.97 -2.06 11.86
CA GLY A 213 18.10 -3.44 12.31
C GLY A 213 18.00 -4.47 11.18
N PHE A 214 17.38 -4.12 10.05
CA PHE A 214 17.22 -5.00 8.89
C PHE A 214 18.37 -4.81 7.89
N LYS A 215 19.57 -5.24 8.29
CA LYS A 215 20.78 -5.10 7.47
C LYS A 215 20.61 -5.76 6.10
N GLY A 216 20.97 -5.06 5.03
CA GLY A 216 20.91 -5.57 3.66
C GLY A 216 19.50 -5.69 3.08
N ALA A 217 18.46 -5.26 3.82
CA ALA A 217 17.11 -5.27 3.30
C ALA A 217 16.92 -4.27 2.15
N ASN A 218 16.04 -4.62 1.22
CA ASN A 218 15.60 -3.70 0.19
C ASN A 218 14.42 -2.82 0.66
N VAL A 219 14.18 -1.71 -0.03
CA VAL A 219 13.11 -0.76 0.27
C VAL A 219 11.73 -1.43 0.33
N ALA A 220 11.42 -2.38 -0.56
CA ALA A 220 10.15 -3.11 -0.53
C ALA A 220 9.96 -3.94 0.75
N PHE A 221 11.02 -4.58 1.24
CA PHE A 221 10.99 -5.29 2.53
C PHE A 221 10.79 -4.33 3.70
N LEU A 222 11.57 -3.25 3.76
CA LEU A 222 11.45 -2.23 4.81
C LEU A 222 10.04 -1.63 4.86
N GLN A 223 9.43 -1.38 3.70
CA GLN A 223 8.03 -0.93 3.61
C GLN A 223 7.08 -1.97 4.19
N ALA A 224 7.25 -3.26 3.87
CA ALA A 224 6.41 -4.31 4.43
C ALA A 224 6.51 -4.38 5.96
N MET A 225 7.71 -4.14 6.50
CA MET A 225 7.95 -4.10 7.95
C MET A 225 7.23 -2.93 8.65
N ILE A 226 7.07 -1.79 7.98
CA ILE A 226 6.32 -0.64 8.50
C ILE A 226 4.81 -0.90 8.42
N LEU A 227 4.32 -1.33 7.25
CA LEU A 227 2.88 -1.50 7.02
C LEU A 227 2.24 -2.61 7.85
N LYS A 228 3.03 -3.61 8.25
CA LYS A 228 2.48 -4.78 8.95
C LYS A 228 2.32 -4.58 10.45
N ASP A 229 2.85 -3.51 11.04
CA ASP A 229 2.76 -3.23 12.48
C ASP A 229 2.88 -4.50 13.34
N MET A 230 4.08 -5.10 13.33
CA MET A 230 4.28 -6.39 13.98
C MET A 230 4.42 -6.21 15.49
N ALA A 231 3.62 -6.98 16.24
CA ALA A 231 3.72 -7.06 17.69
C ALA A 231 5.10 -7.53 18.22
N ILE A 232 5.88 -8.19 17.36
CA ILE A 232 7.18 -8.74 17.69
C ILE A 232 8.32 -8.10 16.89
N ASP A 233 9.39 -7.77 17.60
CA ASP A 233 10.64 -7.33 17.00
C ASP A 233 11.46 -8.52 16.48
N ILE A 234 11.51 -8.68 15.16
CA ILE A 234 12.28 -9.75 14.51
C ILE A 234 13.70 -9.32 14.09
N ARG A 235 14.15 -8.10 14.43
CA ARG A 235 15.49 -7.59 14.03
C ARG A 235 16.64 -8.47 14.52
N SER A 236 16.43 -9.23 15.61
CA SER A 236 17.42 -10.16 16.16
C SER A 236 17.39 -11.55 15.52
N TRP A 237 16.44 -11.84 14.62
CA TRP A 237 16.23 -13.17 14.02
C TRP A 237 17.09 -13.36 12.77
N GLN A 238 18.42 -13.30 12.93
CA GLN A 238 19.36 -13.20 11.80
C GLN A 238 19.20 -14.32 10.75
N ASN A 239 18.98 -15.56 11.19
CA ASN A 239 18.80 -16.69 10.29
C ASN A 239 17.47 -16.61 9.53
N ASP A 240 16.36 -16.32 10.23
CA ASP A 240 15.05 -16.18 9.60
C ASP A 240 15.01 -14.96 8.65
N LEU A 241 15.70 -13.86 8.98
CA LEU A 241 15.82 -12.69 8.11
C LEU A 241 16.58 -13.03 6.82
N ALA A 242 17.68 -13.78 6.92
CA ALA A 242 18.42 -14.23 5.74
C ALA A 242 17.56 -15.14 4.84
N GLU A 243 16.74 -16.03 5.43
CA GLU A 243 15.76 -16.81 4.68
C GLU A 243 14.71 -15.90 4.01
N LEU A 244 14.12 -14.95 4.76
CA LEU A 244 13.12 -14.02 4.26
C LEU A 244 13.62 -13.19 3.07
N TYR A 245 14.86 -12.71 3.11
CA TYR A 245 15.45 -11.95 2.00
C TYR A 245 15.55 -12.78 0.71
N ASN A 246 15.84 -14.08 0.84
CA ASN A 246 15.98 -14.99 -0.30
C ASN A 246 14.63 -15.57 -0.79
N MET A 247 13.54 -15.38 -0.05
CA MET A 247 12.21 -15.80 -0.49
C MET A 247 11.68 -14.93 -1.64
N SER A 248 10.87 -15.54 -2.51
CA SER A 248 10.09 -14.79 -3.51
C SER A 248 9.14 -13.80 -2.81
N PRO A 249 8.75 -12.69 -3.47
CA PRO A 249 7.90 -11.68 -2.86
C PRO A 249 6.58 -12.23 -2.29
N LEU A 250 5.96 -13.20 -2.97
CA LEU A 250 4.73 -13.84 -2.52
C LEU A 250 4.93 -14.65 -1.23
N HIS A 251 5.92 -15.56 -1.22
CA HIS A 251 6.22 -16.38 -0.03
C HIS A 251 6.68 -15.52 1.15
N ARG A 252 7.43 -14.46 0.90
CA ARG A 252 7.87 -13.51 1.93
C ARG A 252 6.68 -12.79 2.57
N ARG A 253 5.74 -12.29 1.74
CA ARG A 253 4.50 -11.66 2.24
C ARG A 253 3.69 -12.63 3.09
N GLN A 254 3.55 -13.88 2.64
CA GLN A 254 2.87 -14.92 3.41
C GLN A 254 3.57 -15.16 4.75
N ARG A 255 4.90 -15.36 4.74
CA ARG A 255 5.67 -15.62 5.97
C ARG A 255 5.57 -14.47 6.98
N LEU A 256 5.61 -13.22 6.52
CA LEU A 256 5.43 -12.06 7.40
C LEU A 256 4.00 -11.97 7.94
N ALA A 257 2.99 -12.35 7.15
CA ALA A 257 1.61 -12.45 7.62
C ALA A 257 1.46 -13.55 8.68
N ASP A 258 2.09 -14.70 8.48
CA ASP A 258 2.11 -15.80 9.46
C ASP A 258 2.79 -15.39 10.76
N ILE A 259 3.93 -14.70 10.69
CA ILE A 259 4.64 -14.14 11.86
C ILE A 259 3.73 -13.19 12.64
N LYS A 260 3.07 -12.26 11.93
CA LYS A 260 2.13 -11.31 12.54
C LYS A 260 0.99 -12.03 13.25
N ALA A 261 0.27 -12.91 12.54
CA ALA A 261 -0.86 -13.64 13.08
C ALA A 261 -0.47 -14.48 14.31
N LEU A 262 0.65 -15.20 14.23
CA LEU A 262 1.16 -16.02 15.34
C LEU A 262 1.61 -15.17 16.54
N SER A 263 2.17 -13.99 16.29
CA SER A 263 2.56 -13.06 17.36
C SER A 263 1.33 -12.51 18.11
N GLU A 264 0.27 -12.16 17.39
CA GLU A 264 -1.01 -11.73 17.98
C GLU A 264 -1.67 -12.87 18.78
N ASP A 265 -1.63 -14.10 18.27
CA ASP A 265 -2.11 -15.28 19.02
C ASP A 265 -1.34 -15.47 20.32
N ILE A 266 -0.02 -15.28 20.32
CA ILE A 266 0.79 -15.35 21.53
C ILE A 266 0.43 -14.24 22.52
N GLN A 267 0.14 -13.03 22.05
CA GLN A 267 -0.33 -11.96 22.95
C GLN A 267 -1.67 -12.31 23.58
N ARG A 268 -2.64 -12.79 22.78
CA ARG A 268 -3.93 -13.28 23.28
C ARG A 268 -3.76 -14.39 24.32
N LEU A 269 -2.96 -15.41 24.00
CA LEU A 269 -2.63 -16.50 24.91
C LEU A 269 -1.95 -16.01 26.19
N GLY A 270 -1.00 -15.09 26.07
CA GLY A 270 -0.29 -14.48 27.19
C GLY A 270 -1.25 -13.77 28.13
N ASN A 271 -2.12 -12.92 27.57
CA ASN A 271 -3.15 -12.20 28.33
C ASN A 271 -4.11 -13.16 29.03
N ALA A 272 -4.62 -14.18 28.33
CA ALA A 272 -5.50 -15.20 28.91
C ALA A 272 -4.83 -16.01 30.04
N LEU A 273 -3.50 -16.15 29.99
CA LEU A 273 -2.70 -16.82 31.03
C LEU A 273 -2.21 -15.88 32.14
N GLY A 274 -2.57 -14.58 32.10
CA GLY A 274 -2.10 -13.57 33.06
C GLY A 274 -0.61 -13.24 32.95
N ILE A 275 -0.01 -13.44 31.77
CA ILE A 275 1.39 -13.13 31.51
C ILE A 275 1.50 -11.69 31.04
N HIS A 276 2.34 -10.90 31.71
CA HIS A 276 2.59 -9.51 31.36
C HIS A 276 3.15 -9.36 29.93
N ALA A 277 2.79 -8.28 29.22
CA ALA A 277 3.14 -8.05 27.82
C ALA A 277 4.65 -8.14 27.53
N THR A 278 5.50 -7.62 28.43
CA THR A 278 6.97 -7.71 28.32
C THR A 278 7.50 -9.15 28.30
N GLY A 279 6.73 -10.11 28.82
CA GLY A 279 7.07 -11.54 28.83
C GLY A 279 6.62 -12.30 27.58
N HIS A 280 5.76 -11.71 26.73
CA HIS A 280 5.16 -12.39 25.57
C HIS A 280 6.22 -12.95 24.62
N PHE A 281 7.20 -12.12 24.28
CA PHE A 281 8.25 -12.46 23.31
C PHE A 281 9.64 -12.55 23.93
N LEU A 282 9.77 -12.45 25.27
CA LEU A 282 11.06 -12.52 25.95
C LEU A 282 11.78 -13.84 25.61
N GLY A 283 12.96 -13.75 25.00
CA GLY A 283 13.76 -14.90 24.57
C GLY A 283 13.27 -15.61 23.30
N VAL A 284 12.33 -15.02 22.55
CA VAL A 284 11.93 -15.52 21.23
C VAL A 284 12.80 -14.84 20.16
N ASN A 285 13.67 -15.62 19.53
CA ASN A 285 14.69 -15.13 18.59
C ASN A 285 14.62 -15.81 17.21
N SER A 286 13.53 -16.50 16.91
CA SER A 286 13.30 -17.17 15.63
C SER A 286 11.83 -17.49 15.41
N TYR A 287 11.46 -17.75 14.16
CA TYR A 287 10.10 -18.20 13.83
C TYR A 287 9.76 -19.52 14.53
N GLN A 288 10.71 -20.47 14.57
CA GLN A 288 10.53 -21.72 15.30
C GLN A 288 10.40 -21.52 16.81
N GLY A 289 11.11 -20.52 17.38
CA GLY A 289 10.92 -20.11 18.77
C GLY A 289 9.52 -19.57 19.05
N LEU A 290 8.96 -18.81 18.09
CA LEU A 290 7.61 -18.27 18.16
C LEU A 290 6.58 -19.42 18.15
N LEU A 291 6.72 -20.39 17.24
CA LEU A 291 5.87 -21.59 17.20
C LEU A 291 5.91 -22.38 18.51
N LYS A 292 7.11 -22.64 19.04
CA LYS A 292 7.29 -23.35 20.33
C LYS A 292 6.65 -22.58 21.49
N ARG A 293 6.75 -21.26 21.50
CA ARG A 293 6.12 -20.39 22.51
C ARG A 293 4.61 -20.53 22.44
N HIS A 294 4.05 -20.39 21.25
CA HIS A 294 2.62 -20.54 20.98
C HIS A 294 2.12 -21.91 21.45
N GLU A 295 2.73 -23.01 21.00
CA GLU A 295 2.33 -24.37 21.35
C GLU A 295 2.37 -24.62 22.86
N LYS A 296 3.44 -24.17 23.54
CA LYS A 296 3.58 -24.29 24.99
C LYS A 296 2.45 -23.58 25.74
N TRP A 297 2.10 -22.37 25.30
CA TRP A 297 1.08 -21.56 25.96
C TRP A 297 -0.33 -22.04 25.66
N MET A 298 -0.59 -22.45 24.42
CA MET A 298 -1.83 -23.12 24.02
C MET A 298 -2.07 -24.39 24.86
N LYS A 299 -1.05 -25.26 25.01
CA LYS A 299 -1.13 -26.44 25.90
C LYS A 299 -1.38 -26.08 27.36
N ARG A 300 -0.84 -24.97 27.85
CA ARG A 300 -1.07 -24.49 29.22
C ARG A 300 -2.51 -23.99 29.38
N LEU A 301 -3.01 -23.20 28.44
CA LEU A 301 -4.37 -22.67 28.46
C LEU A 301 -5.42 -23.79 28.40
N ASN A 302 -5.22 -24.78 27.53
CA ASN A 302 -6.12 -25.93 27.39
C ASN A 302 -6.14 -26.87 28.61
N LYS A 303 -5.19 -26.73 29.54
CA LYS A 303 -5.21 -27.44 30.85
C LYS A 303 -6.00 -26.69 31.92
N VAL A 304 -6.20 -25.38 31.75
CA VAL A 304 -7.04 -24.59 32.65
C VAL A 304 -8.49 -24.87 32.28
N VAL A 305 -9.13 -25.76 33.05
CA VAL A 305 -10.56 -26.06 32.89
C VAL A 305 -11.35 -25.02 33.67
N PRO A 306 -12.20 -24.20 33.04
CA PRO A 306 -13.13 -23.35 33.78
C PRO A 306 -14.09 -24.23 34.58
N VAL A 307 -14.35 -23.88 35.84
CA VAL A 307 -15.27 -24.62 36.72
C VAL A 307 -16.69 -24.53 36.13
N GLN A 308 -17.40 -25.66 36.00
CA GLN A 308 -18.74 -25.75 35.39
C GLN A 308 -19.79 -24.77 35.97
N ASN A 309 -19.59 -24.29 37.20
CA ASN A 309 -20.50 -23.37 37.88
C ASN A 309 -20.37 -21.91 37.44
N ASP A 310 -19.44 -21.57 36.55
CA ASP A 310 -19.30 -20.22 35.98
C ASP A 310 -20.33 -19.99 34.83
N ALA A 311 -21.60 -20.25 35.13
CA ALA A 311 -22.75 -20.04 34.25
C ALA A 311 -23.02 -18.55 33.90
N GLN A 312 -22.10 -17.64 34.26
CA GLN A 312 -22.21 -16.19 34.04
C GLN A 312 -21.69 -15.72 32.66
N GLY A 313 -21.05 -16.58 31.86
CA GLY A 313 -20.46 -16.19 30.57
C GLY A 313 -21.23 -16.66 29.35
N VAL A 314 -22.49 -16.25 29.16
CA VAL A 314 -23.16 -16.41 27.85
C VAL A 314 -22.61 -15.34 26.92
N PHE A 315 -22.02 -15.76 25.81
CA PHE A 315 -21.51 -14.84 24.80
C PHE A 315 -22.67 -14.06 24.14
N PRO A 316 -22.41 -12.81 23.69
CA PRO A 316 -23.37 -12.03 22.89
C PRO A 316 -23.94 -12.85 21.73
N LYS A 317 -25.18 -12.60 21.32
CA LYS A 317 -25.82 -13.37 20.23
C LYS A 317 -25.00 -13.24 18.94
N PRO A 318 -24.67 -14.34 18.23
CA PRO A 318 -23.87 -14.28 17.03
C PRO A 318 -24.68 -13.64 15.87
N PRO A 319 -24.01 -13.05 14.88
CA PRO A 319 -24.66 -12.38 13.75
C PRO A 319 -25.38 -13.38 12.82
N LEU A 320 -24.85 -14.60 12.69
CA LEU A 320 -25.45 -15.67 11.91
C LEU A 320 -25.97 -16.74 12.85
N ASN A 321 -27.16 -17.25 12.54
CA ASN A 321 -27.63 -18.47 13.17
C ASN A 321 -26.84 -19.67 12.65
N GLY A 322 -26.62 -20.64 13.53
CA GLY A 322 -26.10 -21.94 13.13
C GLY A 322 -27.11 -22.76 12.32
N ASN A 323 -26.66 -23.91 11.84
CA ASN A 323 -27.47 -24.97 11.24
C ASN A 323 -27.00 -26.34 11.79
N GLU A 324 -27.49 -27.43 11.22
CA GLU A 324 -27.14 -28.81 11.66
C GLU A 324 -25.63 -29.11 11.63
N ARG A 325 -24.85 -28.40 10.82
CA ARG A 325 -23.41 -28.63 10.64
C ARG A 325 -22.55 -27.52 11.23
N ILE A 326 -23.07 -26.32 11.41
CA ILE A 326 -22.32 -25.15 11.89
C ILE A 326 -23.04 -24.61 13.11
N GLU A 327 -22.45 -24.73 14.30
CA GLU A 327 -23.08 -24.31 15.55
C GLU A 327 -22.25 -23.19 16.19
N PRO A 328 -22.86 -22.06 16.60
CA PRO A 328 -22.14 -21.02 17.33
C PRO A 328 -21.74 -21.52 18.72
N ILE A 329 -20.52 -21.22 19.12
CA ILE A 329 -20.06 -21.44 20.49
C ILE A 329 -20.63 -20.31 21.36
N ARG A 330 -21.51 -20.66 22.31
CA ARG A 330 -22.29 -19.69 23.09
C ARG A 330 -21.77 -19.45 24.51
N THR A 331 -20.83 -20.27 24.98
CA THR A 331 -20.33 -20.21 26.36
C THR A 331 -18.82 -20.30 26.41
N LEU A 332 -18.23 -19.74 27.47
CA LEU A 332 -16.80 -19.88 27.74
C LEU A 332 -16.38 -21.35 27.91
N TYR A 333 -17.22 -22.15 28.57
CA TYR A 333 -16.98 -23.58 28.74
C TYR A 333 -16.87 -24.30 27.39
N ASP A 334 -17.82 -24.04 26.48
CA ASP A 334 -17.81 -24.63 25.13
C ASP A 334 -16.59 -24.18 24.32
N LEU A 335 -16.16 -22.92 24.48
CA LEU A 335 -14.97 -22.39 23.80
C LEU A 335 -13.68 -23.08 24.27
N HIS A 336 -13.53 -23.28 25.58
CA HIS A 336 -12.42 -24.06 26.15
C HIS A 336 -12.47 -25.52 25.73
N HIS A 337 -13.65 -26.13 25.74
CA HIS A 337 -13.83 -27.51 25.34
C HIS A 337 -13.46 -27.71 23.86
N GLU A 338 -13.90 -26.80 22.99
CA GLU A 338 -13.51 -26.80 21.57
C GLU A 338 -12.00 -26.65 21.40
N GLY A 339 -11.37 -25.70 22.10
CA GLY A 339 -9.92 -25.49 22.05
C GLY A 339 -9.12 -26.73 22.47
N LYS A 340 -9.58 -27.44 23.50
CA LYS A 340 -8.98 -28.70 23.94
C LYS A 340 -9.18 -29.83 22.93
N LEU A 341 -10.38 -29.98 22.39
CA LEU A 341 -10.73 -31.03 21.43
C LEU A 341 -9.97 -30.86 20.10
N MET A 342 -9.96 -29.63 19.59
CA MET A 342 -9.31 -29.25 18.34
C MET A 342 -7.81 -29.01 18.49
N GLN A 343 -7.30 -28.90 19.72
CA GLN A 343 -5.92 -28.53 20.03
C GLN A 343 -5.53 -27.15 19.46
N HIS A 344 -6.46 -26.18 19.54
CA HIS A 344 -6.27 -24.80 19.07
C HIS A 344 -6.16 -23.82 20.23
N CYS A 345 -5.76 -22.59 19.90
CA CYS A 345 -5.74 -21.46 20.82
C CYS A 345 -7.09 -20.76 20.98
N VAL A 346 -8.19 -21.30 20.44
CA VAL A 346 -9.51 -20.63 20.34
C VAL A 346 -10.08 -20.13 21.68
N ALA A 347 -9.69 -20.76 22.80
CA ALA A 347 -10.03 -20.29 24.15
C ALA A 347 -9.53 -18.86 24.46
N SER A 348 -8.48 -18.40 23.78
CA SER A 348 -7.93 -17.05 23.95
C SER A 348 -8.81 -15.95 23.34
N TYR A 349 -9.80 -16.31 22.52
CA TYR A 349 -10.71 -15.37 21.86
C TYR A 349 -11.85 -14.90 22.78
N ARG A 350 -11.89 -15.34 24.05
CA ARG A 350 -12.92 -14.98 25.04
C ARG A 350 -13.27 -13.49 25.01
N GLU A 351 -12.27 -12.62 25.14
CA GLU A 351 -12.49 -11.16 25.24
C GLU A 351 -13.02 -10.58 23.93
N GLU A 352 -12.51 -11.04 22.77
CA GLU A 352 -13.00 -10.61 21.45
C GLU A 352 -14.46 -11.04 21.22
N VAL A 353 -14.84 -12.24 21.69
CA VAL A 353 -16.22 -12.74 21.59
C VAL A 353 -17.15 -12.01 22.56
N MET A 354 -16.71 -11.76 23.80
CA MET A 354 -17.48 -10.97 24.76
C MET A 354 -17.71 -9.53 24.29
N ALA A 355 -16.74 -8.94 23.59
CA ALA A 355 -16.85 -7.61 22.99
C ALA A 355 -17.64 -7.58 21.68
N GLY A 356 -18.11 -8.73 21.17
CA GLY A 356 -18.83 -8.82 19.90
C GLY A 356 -17.98 -8.49 18.68
N LYS A 357 -16.64 -8.53 18.79
CA LYS A 357 -15.70 -8.29 17.68
C LYS A 357 -15.42 -9.56 16.87
N SER A 358 -15.58 -10.71 17.50
CA SER A 358 -15.37 -12.03 16.90
C SER A 358 -16.47 -13.00 17.34
N TYR A 359 -16.81 -13.98 16.52
CA TYR A 359 -17.69 -15.09 16.88
C TYR A 359 -17.12 -16.39 16.38
N ILE A 360 -17.10 -17.39 17.26
CA ILE A 360 -16.55 -18.71 16.96
C ILE A 360 -17.69 -19.70 16.75
N TYR A 361 -17.58 -20.50 15.70
CA TYR A 361 -18.48 -21.59 15.38
C TYR A 361 -17.70 -22.89 15.30
N ARG A 362 -18.36 -23.99 15.68
CA ARG A 362 -17.89 -25.33 15.37
C ARG A 362 -18.54 -25.80 14.08
N TYR A 363 -17.75 -26.42 13.21
CA TYR A 363 -18.22 -27.08 12.00
C TYR A 363 -18.05 -28.60 12.13
N ALA A 364 -19.16 -29.34 12.03
CA ALA A 364 -19.25 -30.79 12.17
C ALA A 364 -19.50 -31.51 10.83
N GLY A 365 -19.09 -30.92 9.71
CA GLY A 365 -19.22 -31.56 8.39
C GLY A 365 -18.11 -32.55 8.06
N VAL A 366 -17.73 -32.63 6.79
CA VAL A 366 -16.79 -33.65 6.26
C VAL A 366 -15.45 -33.65 6.99
N GLN A 367 -14.89 -32.46 7.22
CA GLN A 367 -13.76 -32.26 8.13
C GLN A 367 -14.25 -31.42 9.31
N ARG A 368 -14.03 -31.90 10.53
CA ARG A 368 -14.24 -31.09 11.74
C ARG A 368 -13.37 -29.83 11.67
N ALA A 369 -13.98 -28.66 11.85
CA ALA A 369 -13.26 -27.39 11.85
C ALA A 369 -13.84 -26.39 12.86
N THR A 370 -13.05 -25.38 13.20
CA THR A 370 -13.49 -24.16 13.89
C THR A 370 -13.49 -22.99 12.92
N VAL A 371 -14.56 -22.20 12.94
CA VAL A 371 -14.74 -21.01 12.10
C VAL A 371 -14.74 -19.78 12.99
N GLU A 372 -13.90 -18.80 12.65
CA GLU A 372 -13.98 -17.45 13.21
C GLU A 372 -14.68 -16.54 12.19
N LEU A 373 -15.72 -15.85 12.65
CA LEU A 373 -16.23 -14.65 12.00
C LEU A 373 -15.68 -13.43 12.73
N ARG A 374 -15.17 -12.45 12.00
CA ARG A 374 -14.68 -11.19 12.55
C ARG A 374 -15.43 -10.02 11.94
N CYS A 375 -15.73 -9.03 12.76
CA CYS A 375 -16.27 -7.77 12.33
C CYS A 375 -15.11 -6.80 12.07
N THR A 376 -14.97 -6.37 10.82
CA THR A 376 -14.04 -5.31 10.43
C THR A 376 -14.89 -4.19 9.84
N ASP A 377 -14.84 -3.02 10.47
CA ASP A 377 -15.61 -1.85 10.07
C ASP A 377 -17.12 -2.18 9.95
N GLY A 378 -17.71 -2.93 10.87
CA GLY A 378 -19.15 -3.26 10.78
C GLY A 378 -19.52 -4.33 9.74
N VAL A 379 -18.58 -4.79 8.91
CA VAL A 379 -18.79 -5.90 7.98
C VAL A 379 -18.24 -7.19 8.57
N TRP A 380 -19.10 -8.20 8.64
CA TRP A 380 -18.69 -9.54 9.02
C TRP A 380 -17.98 -10.23 7.86
N GLY A 381 -16.89 -10.92 8.17
CA GLY A 381 -16.18 -11.79 7.23
C GLY A 381 -15.71 -13.06 7.91
N ILE A 382 -15.50 -14.13 7.13
CA ILE A 382 -14.78 -15.32 7.60
C ILE A 382 -13.32 -14.91 7.79
N ALA A 383 -12.87 -14.84 9.04
CA ALA A 383 -11.49 -14.48 9.37
C ALA A 383 -10.55 -15.68 9.24
N GLN A 384 -10.96 -16.83 9.77
CA GLN A 384 -10.20 -18.07 9.68
C GLN A 384 -11.10 -19.30 9.79
N VAL A 385 -10.63 -20.38 9.17
CA VAL A 385 -11.18 -21.73 9.33
C VAL A 385 -10.01 -22.67 9.57
N LYS A 386 -10.03 -23.38 10.70
CA LYS A 386 -8.95 -24.29 11.08
C LYS A 386 -9.50 -25.67 11.43
N GLY A 387 -8.96 -26.71 10.80
CA GLY A 387 -9.12 -28.11 11.21
C GLY A 387 -8.20 -28.43 12.38
N GLN A 388 -8.33 -29.63 12.97
CA GLN A 388 -7.61 -30.04 14.19
C GLN A 388 -6.09 -29.76 14.11
N ASN A 389 -5.47 -29.37 15.23
CA ASN A 389 -4.05 -28.97 15.31
C ASN A 389 -3.66 -27.73 14.47
N ASN A 390 -4.61 -26.86 14.17
CA ASN A 390 -4.50 -25.69 13.31
C ASN A 390 -4.19 -26.06 11.85
N GLU A 391 -4.57 -27.28 11.43
CA GLU A 391 -4.51 -27.70 10.04
C GLU A 391 -5.40 -26.80 9.16
N GLU A 392 -4.96 -26.60 7.92
CA GLU A 392 -5.79 -25.93 6.93
C GLU A 392 -7.05 -26.74 6.63
N ALA A 393 -8.17 -26.05 6.48
CA ALA A 393 -9.40 -26.68 6.09
C ALA A 393 -9.32 -27.19 4.64
N THR A 394 -9.90 -28.36 4.37
CA THR A 394 -10.01 -28.87 3.00
C THR A 394 -10.85 -27.93 2.14
N ALA A 395 -10.61 -27.96 0.83
CA ALA A 395 -11.37 -27.15 -0.12
C ALA A 395 -12.90 -27.40 -0.03
N GLU A 396 -13.31 -28.64 0.22
CA GLU A 396 -14.71 -29.01 0.43
C GLU A 396 -15.30 -28.38 1.69
N THR A 397 -14.56 -28.41 2.80
CA THR A 397 -14.95 -27.75 4.07
C THR A 397 -15.06 -26.24 3.91
N MET A 398 -14.07 -25.62 3.26
CA MET A 398 -14.11 -24.20 2.95
C MET A 398 -15.29 -23.82 2.07
N SER A 399 -15.60 -24.63 1.06
CA SER A 399 -16.76 -24.41 0.17
C SER A 399 -18.07 -24.46 0.94
N ALA A 400 -18.25 -25.46 1.82
CA ALA A 400 -19.45 -25.60 2.63
C ALA A 400 -19.65 -24.43 3.62
N ILE A 401 -18.56 -23.97 4.27
CA ILE A 401 -18.61 -22.84 5.20
C ILE A 401 -18.89 -21.53 4.45
N ARG A 402 -18.27 -21.32 3.28
CA ARG A 402 -18.57 -20.16 2.42
C ARG A 402 -20.02 -20.17 1.98
N ALA A 403 -20.56 -21.30 1.52
CA ALA A 403 -21.95 -21.41 1.12
C ALA A 403 -22.94 -21.13 2.28
N TRP A 404 -22.58 -21.47 3.52
CA TRP A 404 -23.36 -21.07 4.70
C TRP A 404 -23.23 -19.57 4.97
N PHE A 405 -22.02 -19.03 4.93
CA PHE A 405 -21.77 -17.62 5.20
C PHE A 405 -22.40 -16.70 4.15
N ASP A 406 -22.42 -17.10 2.88
CA ASP A 406 -22.97 -16.33 1.77
C ASP A 406 -24.51 -16.19 1.83
N GLN A 407 -25.19 -16.97 2.69
CA GLN A 407 -26.60 -16.77 3.03
C GLN A 407 -26.83 -15.54 3.90
N TYR A 408 -25.76 -14.99 4.50
CA TYR A 408 -25.83 -13.79 5.30
C TYR A 408 -25.97 -12.56 4.41
N GLU A 409 -27.00 -11.77 4.67
CA GLU A 409 -27.36 -10.59 3.87
C GLU A 409 -26.23 -9.55 3.81
N TYR A 410 -25.39 -9.49 4.85
CA TYR A 410 -24.24 -8.57 4.93
C TYR A 410 -22.90 -9.25 4.61
N SER A 411 -22.90 -10.44 4.00
CA SER A 411 -21.67 -11.05 3.50
C SER A 411 -21.13 -10.25 2.31
N GLN A 412 -19.81 -10.26 2.13
CA GLN A 412 -19.18 -9.62 0.96
C GLN A 412 -19.72 -10.19 -0.36
N TYR A 413 -20.07 -11.48 -0.39
CA TYR A 413 -20.68 -12.11 -1.55
C TYR A 413 -22.11 -11.63 -1.80
N ALA A 414 -22.96 -11.53 -0.76
CA ALA A 414 -24.31 -10.98 -0.88
C ALA A 414 -24.28 -9.53 -1.36
N TYR A 415 -23.35 -8.71 -0.83
CA TYR A 415 -23.09 -7.36 -1.32
C TYR A 415 -22.72 -7.35 -2.82
N LEU A 416 -21.74 -8.15 -3.24
CA LEU A 416 -21.31 -8.21 -4.64
C LEU A 416 -22.38 -8.82 -5.57
N THR A 417 -23.19 -9.76 -5.08
CA THR A 417 -24.27 -10.40 -5.82
C THR A 417 -25.44 -9.45 -6.00
N ARG A 418 -25.85 -8.73 -4.94
CA ARG A 418 -26.82 -7.64 -5.01
C ARG A 418 -26.35 -6.60 -6.02
N ARG A 419 -25.08 -6.18 -5.97
CA ARG A 419 -24.47 -5.27 -6.94
C ARG A 419 -24.52 -5.80 -8.38
N ARG A 420 -24.20 -7.07 -8.62
CA ARG A 420 -24.27 -7.67 -9.98
C ARG A 420 -25.71 -7.80 -10.48
N ALA A 421 -26.65 -8.16 -9.61
CA ALA A 421 -28.06 -8.25 -9.95
C ALA A 421 -28.63 -6.86 -10.29
N LEU A 422 -28.24 -5.84 -9.52
CA LEU A 422 -28.54 -4.43 -9.79
C LEU A 422 -27.95 -4.02 -11.15
N LEU A 423 -26.67 -4.27 -11.42
CA LEU A 423 -26.03 -3.97 -12.71
C LEU A 423 -26.63 -4.73 -13.92
N ALA A 424 -27.36 -5.82 -13.70
CA ALA A 424 -28.01 -6.61 -14.74
C ALA A 424 -29.41 -6.10 -15.13
N HIS A 425 -29.86 -4.98 -14.54
CA HIS A 425 -31.12 -4.30 -14.88
C HIS A 425 -30.81 -2.94 -15.54
N PRO A 426 -30.51 -2.91 -16.86
CA PRO A 426 -30.01 -1.72 -17.56
C PRO A 426 -31.00 -0.55 -17.68
N ASN A 427 -32.19 -0.67 -17.11
CA ASN A 427 -33.23 0.36 -17.13
C ASN A 427 -33.36 1.13 -15.82
N ASP A 428 -32.65 0.72 -14.75
CA ASP A 428 -32.56 1.54 -13.55
C ASP A 428 -31.48 2.60 -13.78
N VAL A 429 -31.82 3.87 -13.62
CA VAL A 429 -30.86 4.96 -13.74
C VAL A 429 -29.96 4.92 -12.51
N PHE A 430 -28.72 4.46 -12.69
CA PHE A 430 -27.73 4.38 -11.63
C PHE A 430 -27.11 5.74 -11.37
N PHE A 431 -26.95 6.10 -10.10
CA PHE A 431 -26.08 7.22 -9.77
C PHE A 431 -24.62 6.85 -10.06
N PRO A 432 -23.79 7.79 -10.55
CA PRO A 432 -22.37 7.56 -10.78
C PRO A 432 -21.72 7.09 -9.47
N LEU A 433 -20.76 6.18 -9.57
CA LEU A 433 -20.00 5.75 -8.40
C LEU A 433 -19.35 6.99 -7.77
N PRO A 434 -19.58 7.25 -6.48
CA PRO A 434 -18.73 8.19 -5.79
C PRO A 434 -17.30 7.68 -5.80
N PRO A 435 -16.31 8.58 -5.88
CA PRO A 435 -14.90 8.18 -5.81
C PRO A 435 -14.53 7.52 -4.46
N ILE A 436 -15.43 7.54 -3.47
CA ILE A 436 -15.07 7.53 -2.05
C ILE A 436 -15.55 6.29 -1.27
N VAL A 437 -16.45 5.44 -1.78
CA VAL A 437 -17.00 4.35 -0.92
C VAL A 437 -16.42 2.99 -1.23
N THR A 438 -15.44 2.60 -0.42
CA THR A 438 -15.14 1.18 -0.13
C THR A 438 -15.08 0.86 1.36
N GLN A 439 -15.35 1.82 2.27
CA GLN A 439 -15.27 1.59 3.71
C GLN A 439 -16.56 2.00 4.46
N PRO A 440 -17.05 1.14 5.38
CA PRO A 440 -18.12 1.47 6.33
C PRO A 440 -17.75 2.63 7.28
N PRO A 441 -18.73 3.29 7.94
CA PRO A 441 -20.16 2.95 8.03
C PRO A 441 -21.03 3.49 6.88
N PHE A 442 -20.43 4.07 5.84
CA PHE A 442 -21.16 4.72 4.75
C PHE A 442 -21.67 3.72 3.70
N ARG A 443 -22.98 3.76 3.42
CA ARG A 443 -23.62 3.02 2.33
C ARG A 443 -24.24 4.00 1.32
N ALA A 444 -23.77 4.01 0.08
CA ALA A 444 -24.30 4.91 -0.95
C ALA A 444 -25.76 4.59 -1.30
N ILE A 445 -26.53 5.61 -1.69
CA ILE A 445 -27.80 5.42 -2.39
C ILE A 445 -27.49 5.08 -3.86
N GLU A 446 -27.82 3.86 -4.28
CA GLU A 446 -27.32 3.33 -5.56
C GLU A 446 -28.29 3.53 -6.75
N THR A 447 -29.57 3.80 -6.51
CA THR A 447 -30.59 3.92 -7.57
C THR A 447 -31.54 5.10 -7.33
N GLU A 448 -32.11 5.65 -8.40
CA GLU A 448 -33.17 6.66 -8.30
C GLU A 448 -34.41 6.16 -7.55
N GLN A 449 -34.73 4.86 -7.66
CA GLN A 449 -35.86 4.28 -6.93
C GLN A 449 -35.61 4.26 -5.43
N THR A 450 -34.42 3.82 -4.98
CA THR A 450 -34.04 3.82 -3.57
C THR A 450 -34.01 5.26 -3.06
N PHE A 451 -33.41 6.17 -3.82
CA PHE A 451 -33.45 7.60 -3.54
C PHE A 451 -34.88 8.14 -3.39
N ALA A 452 -35.78 7.83 -4.32
CA ALA A 452 -37.17 8.29 -4.25
C ALA A 452 -37.96 7.67 -3.09
N GLN A 453 -37.68 6.41 -2.73
CA GLN A 453 -38.26 5.76 -1.56
C GLN A 453 -37.78 6.44 -0.28
N ASP A 454 -36.47 6.66 -0.18
CA ASP A 454 -35.85 7.25 1.00
C ASP A 454 -36.17 8.75 1.12
N GLN A 455 -36.29 9.49 0.01
CA GLN A 455 -36.81 10.86 -0.03
C GLN A 455 -38.19 10.97 0.63
N ARG A 456 -39.05 9.97 0.40
CA ARG A 456 -40.40 9.90 1.01
C ARG A 456 -40.33 9.58 2.50
N PHE A 457 -39.45 8.67 2.91
CA PHE A 457 -39.26 8.34 4.33
C PHE A 457 -38.70 9.53 5.12
N MET A 458 -37.81 10.31 4.52
CA MET A 458 -37.17 11.46 5.15
C MET A 458 -37.91 12.78 4.91
N ASN A 459 -39.19 12.76 4.56
CA ASN A 459 -40.03 13.96 4.37
C ASN A 459 -39.40 15.06 3.49
N GLY A 460 -38.59 14.69 2.51
CA GLY A 460 -37.93 15.65 1.61
C GLY A 460 -36.72 16.38 2.19
N HIS A 461 -36.14 15.90 3.30
CA HIS A 461 -34.97 16.53 3.93
C HIS A 461 -33.64 16.31 3.21
N ILE A 462 -33.56 15.37 2.25
CA ILE A 462 -32.42 15.33 1.32
C ILE A 462 -32.60 16.47 0.31
N MET A 463 -31.61 17.35 0.23
CA MET A 463 -31.60 18.51 -0.67
C MET A 463 -31.07 18.20 -2.07
N SER A 464 -30.32 17.12 -2.22
CA SER A 464 -29.78 16.65 -3.50
C SER A 464 -30.88 16.25 -4.46
N THR A 465 -30.71 16.56 -5.75
CA THR A 465 -31.61 16.10 -6.81
C THR A 465 -30.99 14.94 -7.58
N PRO A 466 -31.80 14.04 -8.19
CA PRO A 466 -31.25 12.97 -9.03
C PRO A 466 -30.32 13.49 -10.13
N ALA A 467 -30.63 14.64 -10.72
CA ALA A 467 -29.80 15.27 -11.75
C ALA A 467 -28.41 15.69 -11.23
N GLN A 468 -28.32 16.29 -10.04
CA GLN A 468 -27.04 16.66 -9.42
C GLN A 468 -26.20 15.43 -9.06
N ILE A 469 -26.86 14.37 -8.60
CA ILE A 469 -26.16 13.12 -8.30
C ILE A 469 -25.64 12.49 -9.60
N HIS A 470 -26.42 12.48 -10.69
CA HIS A 470 -25.99 12.01 -12.01
C HIS A 470 -24.83 12.80 -12.61
N ALA A 471 -24.82 14.12 -12.38
CA ALA A 471 -23.73 14.99 -12.79
C ALA A 471 -22.45 14.79 -11.96
N GLY A 472 -22.51 14.01 -10.87
CA GLY A 472 -21.40 13.84 -9.93
C GLY A 472 -21.10 15.14 -9.16
N GLU A 473 -22.11 15.99 -8.99
CA GLU A 473 -22.03 17.24 -8.22
C GLU A 473 -22.34 16.99 -6.74
N ARG A 474 -23.19 15.99 -6.44
CA ARG A 474 -23.59 15.62 -5.08
C ARG A 474 -23.65 14.12 -4.87
N TYR A 475 -23.46 13.67 -3.63
CA TYR A 475 -23.63 12.28 -3.23
C TYR A 475 -24.43 12.18 -1.93
N VAL A 476 -25.19 11.09 -1.79
CA VAL A 476 -26.00 10.81 -0.60
C VAL A 476 -25.66 9.43 -0.05
N TYR A 477 -25.41 9.35 1.25
CA TYR A 477 -25.00 8.13 1.95
C TYR A 477 -25.85 7.88 3.18
N PHE A 478 -26.05 6.61 3.52
CA PHE A 478 -26.49 6.17 4.83
C PHE A 478 -25.30 5.93 5.74
N ILE A 479 -25.43 6.30 7.00
CA ILE A 479 -24.59 5.78 8.09
C ILE A 479 -25.39 4.67 8.77
N ASP A 480 -24.97 3.43 8.56
CA ASP A 480 -25.57 2.26 9.22
C ASP A 480 -25.03 2.17 10.67
N ASP A 481 -25.53 3.04 11.54
CA ASP A 481 -25.33 3.03 12.99
C ASP A 481 -26.58 2.40 13.67
N PRO A 482 -26.43 1.30 14.43
CA PRO A 482 -27.56 0.55 15.00
C PRO A 482 -28.48 1.37 15.92
N ASP A 483 -28.01 2.50 16.46
CA ASP A 483 -28.78 3.30 17.40
C ASP A 483 -29.43 4.55 16.75
N VAL A 484 -29.02 4.92 15.52
CA VAL A 484 -29.32 6.28 15.02
C VAL A 484 -29.77 6.40 13.56
N GLU A 485 -29.39 5.49 12.65
CA GLU A 485 -29.64 5.53 11.18
C GLU A 485 -29.66 6.96 10.59
N ARG A 486 -28.53 7.42 10.06
CA ARG A 486 -28.38 8.78 9.50
C ARG A 486 -28.23 8.77 7.98
N VAL A 487 -28.58 9.87 7.34
CA VAL A 487 -28.33 10.18 5.93
C VAL A 487 -27.46 11.42 5.84
N VAL A 488 -26.44 11.36 5.01
CA VAL A 488 -25.43 12.40 4.83
C VAL A 488 -25.34 12.79 3.37
N GLU A 489 -25.31 14.09 3.10
CA GLU A 489 -25.12 14.65 1.77
C GLU A 489 -23.74 15.28 1.64
N PHE A 490 -23.09 15.02 0.51
CA PHE A 490 -21.83 15.64 0.11
C PHE A 490 -22.03 16.43 -1.17
N GLU A 491 -21.31 17.54 -1.29
CA GLU A 491 -21.28 18.41 -2.47
C GLU A 491 -19.84 18.61 -2.92
N ARG A 492 -19.64 18.59 -4.25
CA ARG A 492 -18.34 18.86 -4.85
C ARG A 492 -18.17 20.37 -5.00
N GLN A 493 -17.13 20.90 -4.36
CA GLN A 493 -16.75 22.30 -4.49
C GLN A 493 -16.03 22.57 -5.81
N SER A 494 -15.95 23.85 -6.19
CA SER A 494 -15.43 24.29 -7.49
C SER A 494 -13.95 23.98 -7.75
N ASP A 495 -13.16 23.80 -6.70
CA ASP A 495 -11.75 23.40 -6.73
C ASP A 495 -11.56 21.87 -6.73
N GLY A 496 -12.67 21.11 -6.68
CA GLY A 496 -12.69 19.66 -6.78
C GLY A 496 -12.79 18.90 -5.47
N HIS A 497 -12.70 19.56 -4.31
CA HIS A 497 -12.85 18.89 -3.01
C HIS A 497 -14.33 18.59 -2.70
N TRP A 498 -14.56 17.65 -1.78
CA TRP A 498 -15.89 17.25 -1.35
C TRP A 498 -16.16 17.76 0.06
N GLU A 499 -17.31 18.39 0.25
CA GLU A 499 -17.75 18.91 1.55
C GLU A 499 -19.05 18.24 1.96
N MET A 500 -19.19 17.92 3.25
CA MET A 500 -20.44 17.41 3.81
C MET A 500 -21.39 18.59 4.05
N VAL A 501 -22.50 18.62 3.33
CA VAL A 501 -23.43 19.77 3.34
C VAL A 501 -24.69 19.53 4.15
N ASN A 502 -25.00 18.27 4.48
CA ASN A 502 -26.17 17.94 5.29
C ASN A 502 -26.03 16.61 6.03
N MET A 503 -26.67 16.50 7.19
CA MET A 503 -26.87 15.24 7.91
C MET A 503 -28.25 15.22 8.58
N VAL A 504 -29.04 14.17 8.30
CA VAL A 504 -30.42 14.02 8.79
C VAL A 504 -30.63 12.60 9.29
N ARG A 505 -31.49 12.40 10.30
CA ARG A 505 -31.90 11.05 10.70
C ARG A 505 -32.91 10.49 9.70
N ARG A 506 -33.02 9.17 9.60
CA ARG A 506 -33.95 8.51 8.66
C ARG A 506 -35.42 8.87 8.89
N ASP A 507 -35.77 9.24 10.13
CA ASP A 507 -37.11 9.74 10.50
C ASP A 507 -37.36 11.22 10.12
N GLY A 508 -36.39 11.88 9.50
CA GLY A 508 -36.45 13.29 9.10
C GLY A 508 -36.22 14.28 10.24
N THR A 509 -35.91 13.82 11.46
CA THR A 509 -35.67 14.73 12.59
C THR A 509 -34.22 15.22 12.63
N HIS A 510 -34.04 16.48 13.03
CA HIS A 510 -32.75 17.05 13.40
C HIS A 510 -32.72 17.22 14.93
N ARG A 511 -31.72 16.63 15.60
CA ARG A 511 -31.41 16.94 17.00
C ARG A 511 -30.21 17.87 17.07
N GLN A 512 -30.13 18.64 18.15
CA GLN A 512 -28.96 19.48 18.42
C GLN A 512 -27.65 18.66 18.48
N GLN A 513 -27.74 17.38 18.88
CA GLN A 513 -26.62 16.45 18.85
C GLN A 513 -26.18 16.11 17.40
N ASP A 514 -27.09 16.06 16.43
CA ASP A 514 -26.72 15.78 15.03
C ASP A 514 -25.92 16.93 14.42
N ALA A 515 -26.23 18.18 14.79
CA ALA A 515 -25.42 19.33 14.41
C ALA A 515 -24.02 19.26 15.05
N HIS A 516 -23.93 18.86 16.32
CA HIS A 516 -22.65 18.67 16.99
C HIS A 516 -21.84 17.51 16.38
N ASP A 517 -22.47 16.39 16.03
CA ASP A 517 -21.84 15.24 15.39
C ASP A 517 -21.37 15.61 13.97
N LEU A 518 -22.17 16.39 13.23
CA LEU A 518 -21.80 16.96 11.93
C LEU A 518 -20.58 17.89 12.07
N ASP A 519 -20.61 18.83 13.01
CA ASP A 519 -19.50 19.73 13.29
C ASP A 519 -18.24 18.98 13.73
N ALA A 520 -18.38 17.89 14.50
CA ALA A 520 -17.27 17.05 14.91
C ALA A 520 -16.67 16.26 13.73
N LEU A 521 -17.51 15.70 12.85
CA LEU A 521 -17.08 15.02 11.63
C LEU A 521 -16.41 15.99 10.65
N LEU A 522 -16.95 17.20 10.52
CA LEU A 522 -16.34 18.29 9.74
C LEU A 522 -15.03 18.77 10.38
N ALA A 523 -14.94 18.89 11.70
CA ALA A 523 -13.69 19.28 12.38
C ALA A 523 -12.58 18.22 12.33
N MET A 524 -12.93 16.94 12.15
CA MET A 524 -11.96 15.87 11.89
C MET A 524 -11.29 15.94 10.52
N SER A 525 -11.75 16.83 9.62
CA SER A 525 -11.14 17.09 8.31
C SER A 525 -10.02 18.14 8.32
N ASP A 526 -9.62 18.65 9.50
CA ASP A 526 -8.54 19.63 9.62
C ASP A 526 -7.13 18.98 9.52
N THR A 527 -6.22 19.74 8.91
CA THR A 527 -4.91 19.42 8.27
C THR A 527 -3.90 18.50 8.97
N ALA A 528 -4.14 18.05 10.21
CA ALA A 528 -3.20 17.20 10.96
C ALA A 528 -3.43 15.69 10.76
N PHE A 529 -4.65 15.28 10.42
CA PHE A 529 -4.96 13.92 9.99
C PHE A 529 -5.26 13.99 8.51
N ASP A 530 -4.25 13.62 7.73
CA ASP A 530 -4.26 13.60 6.28
C ASP A 530 -5.36 12.64 5.77
N TRP A 531 -6.61 13.10 5.74
CA TRP A 531 -7.69 12.54 4.93
C TRP A 531 -7.50 12.90 3.44
N SER A 532 -6.25 13.07 2.99
CA SER A 532 -5.88 13.07 1.57
C SER A 532 -5.92 11.65 0.98
N MET A 533 -7.05 10.95 1.17
CA MET A 533 -7.48 9.90 0.26
C MET A 533 -8.34 10.47 -0.88
N PHE A 534 -8.31 11.78 -1.11
CA PHE A 534 -9.22 12.52 -1.98
C PHE A 534 -8.54 13.46 -2.98
N GLU A 535 -7.33 13.10 -3.44
CA GLU A 535 -6.79 13.49 -4.77
C GLU A 535 -6.44 12.26 -5.61
#